data_AF-A0A6N6PMY1-F1
#
_entry.id   AF-A0A6N6PMY1-F1
#
_cell.length_a   1.000
_cell.length_b   1.000
_cell.length_c   1.000
_cell.angle_alpha   90.00
_cell.angle_beta   90.00
_cell.angle_gamma   90.00
#
_symmetry.space_group_name_H-M   'P 1'
#
loop_
_entity.id
_entity.type
_entity.pdbx_description
1 polymer ?
#
loop_
_entity_poly.entity_id
_entity_poly.type
_entity_poly.pdbx_seq_one_letter_code
_entity_poly.pdbx_strand_id
1 'polypeptide(L)'
;MSVLLLFWFLPWLCLQGTAHAAFSNADCLDWHTDPSNTRSVKGHAAPPALFDTNHFSASVHSALLCADCQEGIKELVQDAPLPPVSYGSCQEQAESDYAASVHSIAAAAKVRESPRCVNCHSKYHTTSFNGAASLSISAELFSKCNASEQINTKFNLPPDQVKIFLESYHGLAGS
;
A
#
# COMPACT_ATOMS: atom_id res chain seq x y z
N MET A 1 7.50 67.01 -30.80
CA MET A 1 6.86 65.85 -31.47
C MET A 1 7.60 64.61 -30.95
N SER A 2 7.31 64.18 -29.72
CA SER A 2 6.26 63.20 -29.39
C SER A 2 6.30 61.98 -30.31
N VAL A 3 6.89 60.89 -29.84
CA VAL A 3 6.22 59.58 -29.75
C VAL A 3 6.83 58.81 -28.56
N LEU A 4 6.20 58.93 -27.40
CA LEU A 4 6.21 57.92 -26.35
C LEU A 4 5.23 56.83 -26.78
N LEU A 5 5.71 55.60 -27.02
CA LEU A 5 4.83 54.43 -27.10
C LEU A 5 5.35 53.33 -26.18
N LEU A 6 4.70 53.32 -25.02
CA LEU A 6 4.55 52.26 -24.03
C LEU A 6 4.53 50.86 -24.65
N PHE A 7 5.61 50.09 -24.47
CA PHE A 7 5.53 48.64 -24.61
C PHE A 7 4.85 48.08 -23.36
N TRP A 8 3.59 47.71 -23.57
CA TRP A 8 2.73 46.99 -22.64
C TRP A 8 3.43 45.75 -22.05
N PHE A 9 3.25 45.61 -20.74
CA PHE A 9 3.25 44.37 -19.97
C PHE A 9 3.00 43.12 -20.83
N LEU A 10 4.06 42.37 -21.14
CA LEU A 10 3.90 40.95 -21.44
C LEU A 10 3.58 40.25 -20.12
N PRO A 11 2.38 39.67 -19.96
CA PRO A 11 2.08 38.92 -18.77
C PRO A 11 3.00 37.70 -18.76
N TRP A 12 3.67 37.59 -17.65
CA TRP A 12 4.37 36.43 -17.11
C TRP A 12 3.41 35.23 -17.07
N LEU A 13 3.06 34.67 -18.22
CA LEU A 13 2.33 33.42 -18.28
C LEU A 13 3.36 32.31 -18.07
N CYS A 14 3.66 32.11 -16.78
CA CYS A 14 4.31 30.90 -16.31
C CYS A 14 3.62 29.70 -16.95
N LEU A 15 4.43 28.95 -17.68
CA LEU A 15 4.20 27.61 -18.14
C LEU A 15 3.87 26.72 -16.92
N GLN A 16 2.60 26.68 -16.52
CA GLN A 16 2.12 25.68 -15.56
C GLN A 16 1.81 24.41 -16.33
N GLY A 17 2.86 23.66 -16.69
CA GLY A 17 2.69 22.26 -17.00
C GLY A 17 2.26 21.54 -15.74
N THR A 18 0.96 21.35 -15.56
CA THR A 18 0.46 20.35 -14.61
C THR A 18 0.73 19.00 -15.24
N ALA A 19 1.84 18.36 -14.84
CA ALA A 19 2.02 16.94 -15.10
C ALA A 19 0.92 16.19 -14.35
N HIS A 20 -0.25 16.04 -14.98
CA HIS A 20 -1.27 15.10 -14.51
C HIS A 20 -0.67 13.70 -14.59
N ALA A 21 -0.96 12.87 -13.58
CA ALA A 21 -0.70 11.44 -13.67
C ALA A 21 -1.26 10.91 -14.99
N ALA A 22 -0.48 10.11 -15.72
CA ALA A 22 -0.80 9.70 -17.08
C ALA A 22 -2.09 8.85 -17.18
N PHE A 23 -2.61 8.34 -16.05
CA PHE A 23 -3.80 7.49 -15.97
C PHE A 23 -4.64 7.85 -14.76
N SER A 24 -5.96 7.83 -14.92
CA SER A 24 -6.94 8.03 -13.84
C SER A 24 -7.28 6.72 -13.13
N ASN A 25 -7.92 6.81 -11.96
CA ASN A 25 -8.44 5.63 -11.26
C ASN A 25 -9.47 4.88 -12.12
N ALA A 26 -10.27 5.59 -12.92
CA ALA A 26 -11.24 4.97 -13.81
C ALA A 26 -10.55 4.07 -14.84
N ASP A 27 -9.48 4.56 -15.47
CA ASP A 27 -8.73 3.78 -16.46
C ASP A 27 -8.16 2.49 -15.85
N CYS A 28 -7.67 2.56 -14.61
CA CYS A 28 -7.18 1.39 -13.89
C CYS A 28 -8.33 0.42 -13.54
N LEU A 29 -9.44 0.93 -13.03
CA LEU A 29 -10.55 0.12 -12.53
C LEU A 29 -11.33 -0.55 -13.66
N ASP A 30 -11.47 0.09 -14.82
CA ASP A 30 -12.08 -0.53 -16.01
C ASP A 30 -11.34 -1.82 -16.39
N TRP A 31 -10.01 -1.85 -16.23
CA TRP A 31 -9.23 -3.05 -16.48
C TRP A 31 -9.22 -4.03 -15.30
N HIS A 32 -9.05 -3.52 -14.07
CA HIS A 32 -8.84 -4.32 -12.87
C HIS A 32 -10.13 -4.84 -12.20
N THR A 33 -11.32 -4.47 -12.66
CA THR A 33 -12.59 -4.95 -12.07
C THR A 33 -13.34 -5.93 -12.96
N ASP A 34 -12.99 -6.03 -14.25
CA ASP A 34 -13.64 -6.95 -15.19
C ASP A 34 -12.85 -8.27 -15.30
N PRO A 35 -13.41 -9.41 -14.85
CA PRO A 35 -12.78 -10.72 -14.93
C PRO A 35 -12.65 -11.27 -16.35
N SER A 36 -13.32 -10.67 -17.34
CA SER A 36 -13.21 -11.04 -18.75
C SER A 36 -11.98 -10.46 -19.44
N ASN A 37 -11.35 -9.44 -18.85
CA ASN A 37 -10.13 -8.87 -19.37
C ASN A 37 -9.00 -9.91 -19.38
N THR A 38 -8.13 -9.81 -20.38
CA THR A 38 -6.93 -10.63 -20.48
C THR A 38 -5.78 -9.80 -21.02
N ARG A 39 -4.56 -10.19 -20.66
CA ARG A 39 -3.33 -9.65 -21.24
C ARG A 39 -2.37 -10.76 -21.62
N SER A 40 -1.40 -10.45 -22.46
CA SER A 40 -0.29 -11.37 -22.74
C SER A 40 0.81 -11.18 -21.70
N VAL A 41 1.24 -12.25 -21.04
CA VAL A 41 2.44 -12.26 -20.19
C VAL A 41 3.37 -13.32 -20.77
N LYS A 42 4.49 -12.90 -21.35
CA LYS A 42 5.44 -13.78 -22.05
C LYS A 42 4.74 -14.66 -23.11
N GLY A 43 3.84 -14.07 -23.89
CA GLY A 43 3.12 -14.75 -24.97
C GLY A 43 1.95 -15.63 -24.53
N HIS A 44 1.64 -15.69 -23.22
CA HIS A 44 0.52 -16.47 -22.70
C HIS A 44 -0.59 -15.54 -22.19
N ALA A 45 -1.84 -15.88 -22.48
CA ALA A 45 -2.97 -15.15 -21.93
C ALA A 45 -3.01 -15.32 -20.40
N ALA A 46 -3.09 -14.19 -19.69
CA ALA A 46 -3.21 -14.12 -18.25
C ALA A 46 -4.35 -13.17 -17.87
N PRO A 47 -5.19 -13.52 -16.89
CA PRO A 47 -6.21 -12.62 -16.39
C PRO A 47 -5.60 -11.44 -15.61
N PRO A 48 -6.35 -10.34 -15.43
CA PRO A 48 -5.98 -9.28 -14.50
C PRO A 48 -5.91 -9.81 -13.07
N ALA A 49 -5.09 -9.14 -12.27
CA ALA A 49 -5.32 -9.16 -10.83
C ALA A 49 -6.58 -8.33 -10.56
N LEU A 50 -7.62 -8.95 -10.04
CA LEU A 50 -8.86 -8.25 -9.75
C LEU A 50 -8.70 -7.34 -8.52
N PHE A 51 -9.25 -6.13 -8.62
CA PHE A 51 -9.25 -5.12 -7.58
C PHE A 51 -10.67 -4.97 -7.03
N ASP A 52 -10.83 -5.19 -5.73
CA ASP A 52 -12.12 -4.99 -5.06
C ASP A 52 -12.29 -3.51 -4.68
N THR A 53 -13.17 -2.83 -5.39
CA THR A 53 -13.44 -1.39 -5.20
C THR A 53 -14.20 -1.09 -3.91
N ASN A 54 -14.96 -2.04 -3.36
CA ASN A 54 -15.76 -1.83 -2.14
C ASN A 54 -14.89 -1.43 -0.95
N HIS A 55 -13.63 -1.81 -0.98
CA HIS A 55 -12.67 -1.57 0.08
C HIS A 55 -11.84 -0.30 -0.14
N PHE A 56 -11.50 0.06 -1.37
CA PHE A 56 -10.66 1.23 -1.61
C PHE A 56 -11.35 2.55 -1.24
N SER A 57 -12.63 2.69 -1.56
CA SER A 57 -13.40 3.90 -1.20
C SER A 57 -13.51 4.14 0.31
N ALA A 58 -13.40 3.08 1.12
CA ALA A 58 -13.41 3.15 2.57
C ALA A 58 -12.01 3.32 3.19
N SER A 59 -10.96 3.25 2.39
CA SER A 59 -9.59 3.42 2.87
C SER A 59 -9.30 4.89 3.21
N VAL A 60 -8.35 5.09 4.12
CA VAL A 60 -7.75 6.41 4.39
C VAL A 60 -7.03 7.00 3.17
N HIS A 61 -6.75 6.16 2.15
CA HIS A 61 -6.13 6.55 0.89
C HIS A 61 -7.13 6.73 -0.26
N SER A 62 -8.45 6.79 0.01
CA SER A 62 -9.48 6.87 -1.04
C SER A 62 -9.37 8.09 -1.95
N ALA A 63 -8.68 9.15 -1.49
CA ALA A 63 -8.40 10.34 -2.28
C ALA A 63 -7.17 10.22 -3.20
N LEU A 64 -6.38 9.16 -3.09
CA LEU A 64 -5.20 8.93 -3.91
C LEU A 64 -5.55 8.30 -5.26
N LEU A 65 -4.70 8.56 -6.25
CA LEU A 65 -4.71 7.84 -7.51
C LEU A 65 -4.00 6.49 -7.35
N CYS A 66 -4.38 5.50 -8.18
CA CYS A 66 -3.68 4.22 -8.26
C CYS A 66 -2.18 4.43 -8.56
N ALA A 67 -1.88 5.41 -9.42
CA ALA A 67 -0.53 5.80 -9.80
C ALA A 67 0.26 6.53 -8.70
N ASP A 68 -0.39 6.98 -7.62
CA ASP A 68 0.33 7.59 -6.48
C ASP A 68 1.06 6.52 -5.66
N CYS A 69 0.54 5.28 -5.66
CA CYS A 69 1.15 4.14 -4.99
C CYS A 69 1.93 3.23 -5.95
N GLN A 70 1.44 3.10 -7.20
CA GLN A 70 2.00 2.20 -8.20
C GLN A 70 2.97 2.96 -9.11
N GLU A 71 4.26 2.80 -8.86
CA GLU A 71 5.30 3.43 -9.65
C GLU A 71 5.59 2.67 -10.95
N GLY A 72 6.04 3.40 -11.98
CA GLY A 72 6.54 2.80 -13.22
C GLY A 72 5.48 2.39 -14.23
N ILE A 73 4.22 2.83 -14.06
CA ILE A 73 3.16 2.65 -15.06
C ILE A 73 3.49 3.49 -16.29
N LYS A 74 3.76 2.81 -17.41
CA LYS A 74 3.98 3.45 -18.73
C LYS A 74 2.78 3.29 -19.66
N GLU A 75 2.06 2.18 -19.50
CA GLU A 75 0.91 1.78 -20.30
C GLU A 75 -0.10 1.08 -19.36
N LEU A 76 -1.41 1.17 -19.66
CA LEU A 76 -2.46 0.54 -18.83
C LEU A 76 -2.33 -0.98 -18.77
N VAL A 77 -2.00 -1.59 -19.90
CA VAL A 77 -1.78 -3.04 -20.00
C VAL A 77 -0.31 -3.27 -20.25
N GLN A 78 0.33 -3.97 -19.32
CA GLN A 78 1.77 -4.12 -19.27
C GLN A 78 2.18 -5.59 -19.23
N ASP A 79 3.21 -5.92 -20.00
CA ASP A 79 3.74 -7.29 -20.15
C ASP A 79 4.51 -7.76 -18.91
N ALA A 80 5.05 -6.81 -18.14
CA ALA A 80 5.81 -7.07 -16.92
C ALA A 80 5.04 -6.61 -15.67
N PRO A 81 5.19 -7.30 -14.52
CA PRO A 81 4.65 -6.83 -13.25
C PRO A 81 5.27 -5.48 -12.85
N LEU A 82 4.47 -4.62 -12.20
CA LEU A 82 5.00 -3.45 -11.52
C LEU A 82 5.91 -3.85 -10.35
N PRO A 83 6.85 -2.99 -9.97
CA PRO A 83 7.55 -3.10 -8.70
C PRO A 83 6.58 -3.20 -7.52
N PRO A 84 6.99 -3.81 -6.39
CA PRO A 84 6.22 -3.71 -5.15
C PRO A 84 5.99 -2.24 -4.77
N VAL A 85 4.81 -1.95 -4.24
CA VAL A 85 4.49 -0.62 -3.70
C VAL A 85 5.43 -0.29 -2.55
N SER A 86 6.02 0.91 -2.59
CA SER A 86 6.78 1.48 -1.49
C SER A 86 5.87 2.37 -0.65
N TYR A 87 5.87 2.17 0.66
CA TYR A 87 5.13 3.04 1.58
C TYR A 87 6.02 4.17 2.12
N GLY A 88 7.35 3.97 2.10
CA GLY A 88 8.32 4.90 2.68
C GLY A 88 8.37 6.28 2.03
N SER A 89 7.87 6.44 0.79
CA SER A 89 7.75 7.75 0.14
C SER A 89 6.80 8.70 0.86
N CYS A 90 5.81 8.16 1.58
CA CYS A 90 4.85 8.92 2.39
C CYS A 90 4.89 8.58 3.89
N GLN A 91 5.37 7.38 4.25
CA GLN A 91 5.38 6.82 5.60
C GLN A 91 6.81 6.46 6.03
N GLU A 92 7.74 7.40 5.93
CA GLU A 92 9.18 7.19 6.17
C GLU A 92 9.47 6.55 7.54
N GLN A 93 8.88 7.08 8.62
CA GLN A 93 9.10 6.55 9.96
C GLN A 93 8.60 5.12 10.11
N ALA A 94 7.39 4.82 9.64
CA ALA A 94 6.82 3.49 9.73
C ALA A 94 7.60 2.46 8.88
N GLU A 95 8.07 2.87 7.70
CA GLU A 95 8.93 2.05 6.84
C GLU A 95 10.27 1.77 7.53
N SER A 96 10.87 2.77 8.17
CA SER A 96 12.11 2.61 8.96
C SER A 96 11.92 1.66 10.14
N ASP A 97 10.83 1.81 10.89
CA ASP A 97 10.52 0.95 12.04
C ASP A 97 10.27 -0.50 11.60
N TYR A 98 9.54 -0.70 10.49
CA TYR A 98 9.38 -2.01 9.88
C TYR A 98 10.71 -2.59 9.43
N ALA A 99 11.55 -1.80 8.76
CA ALA A 99 12.85 -2.23 8.25
C ALA A 99 13.79 -2.74 9.36
N ALA A 100 13.70 -2.17 10.56
CA ALA A 100 14.43 -2.61 11.75
C ALA A 100 13.83 -3.85 12.45
N SER A 101 12.64 -4.29 12.07
CA SER A 101 11.92 -5.37 12.72
C SER A 101 12.37 -6.78 12.28
N VAL A 102 12.12 -7.77 13.15
CA VAL A 102 12.32 -9.19 12.82
C VAL A 102 11.48 -9.66 11.63
N HIS A 103 10.32 -9.02 11.39
CA HIS A 103 9.48 -9.32 10.24
C HIS A 103 10.16 -8.91 8.93
N SER A 104 10.76 -7.71 8.87
CA SER A 104 11.51 -7.29 7.67
C SER A 104 12.71 -8.20 7.41
N ILE A 105 13.46 -8.58 8.45
CA ILE A 105 14.60 -9.50 8.33
C ILE A 105 14.15 -10.84 7.74
N ALA A 106 13.07 -11.43 8.25
CA ALA A 106 12.52 -12.68 7.73
C ALA A 106 11.95 -12.52 6.30
N ALA A 107 11.32 -11.38 6.00
CA ALA A 107 10.81 -11.09 4.66
C ALA A 107 11.94 -10.95 3.63
N ALA A 108 13.06 -10.30 4.00
CA ALA A 108 14.27 -10.20 3.19
C ALA A 108 14.92 -11.58 2.94
N ALA A 109 14.84 -12.48 3.93
CA ALA A 109 15.23 -13.89 3.81
C ALA A 109 14.23 -14.74 3.00
N LYS A 110 13.19 -14.13 2.39
CA LYS A 110 12.15 -14.79 1.59
C LYS A 110 11.32 -15.82 2.37
N VAL A 111 11.19 -15.66 3.70
CA VAL A 111 10.25 -16.44 4.50
C VAL A 111 8.84 -16.04 4.09
N ARG A 112 8.10 -16.99 3.51
CA ARG A 112 6.77 -16.73 2.93
C ARG A 112 5.74 -16.28 3.96
N GLU A 113 5.85 -16.77 5.18
CA GLU A 113 4.96 -16.46 6.29
C GLU A 113 5.30 -15.13 6.98
N SER A 114 6.42 -14.48 6.63
CA SER A 114 6.77 -13.21 7.25
C SER A 114 5.82 -12.10 6.81
N PRO A 115 5.19 -11.37 7.74
CA PRO A 115 4.27 -10.30 7.40
C PRO A 115 5.01 -9.09 6.81
N ARG A 116 4.34 -8.41 5.89
CA ARG A 116 4.68 -7.12 5.29
C ARG A 116 3.64 -6.08 5.69
N CYS A 117 3.85 -4.82 5.33
CA CYS A 117 2.96 -3.70 5.67
C CYS A 117 1.47 -4.03 5.39
N VAL A 118 1.19 -4.65 4.23
CA VAL A 118 -0.16 -5.04 3.81
C VAL A 118 -0.79 -6.20 4.57
N ASN A 119 0.01 -7.04 5.25
CA ASN A 119 -0.52 -8.17 6.02
C ASN A 119 -1.22 -7.69 7.29
N CYS A 120 -0.76 -6.58 7.87
CA CYS A 120 -1.40 -5.93 9.01
C CYS A 120 -2.41 -4.87 8.56
N HIS A 121 -2.05 -4.02 7.60
CA HIS A 121 -2.85 -2.86 7.23
C HIS A 121 -3.84 -3.08 6.08
N SER A 122 -3.86 -4.27 5.44
CA SER A 122 -4.57 -4.53 4.18
C SER A 122 -4.06 -3.70 2.99
N LYS A 123 -3.94 -4.33 1.82
CA LYS A 123 -3.38 -3.68 0.62
C LYS A 123 -4.28 -2.58 0.03
N TYR A 124 -5.59 -2.79 0.06
CA TYR A 124 -6.58 -1.92 -0.62
C TYR A 124 -7.62 -1.33 0.34
N HIS A 125 -7.59 -1.72 1.62
CA HIS A 125 -8.50 -1.24 2.67
C HIS A 125 -7.69 -0.69 3.84
N THR A 126 -6.67 0.13 3.56
CA THR A 126 -5.83 0.62 4.64
C THR A 126 -6.66 1.51 5.56
N THR A 127 -6.77 1.08 6.81
CA THR A 127 -7.40 1.81 7.89
C THR A 127 -6.32 2.40 8.80
N SER A 128 -6.62 3.55 9.40
CA SER A 128 -5.76 4.14 10.41
C SER A 128 -5.99 3.44 11.75
N PHE A 129 -4.91 2.98 12.38
CA PHE A 129 -4.94 2.38 13.72
C PHE A 129 -4.62 3.45 14.78
N ASN A 130 -5.52 4.42 14.94
CA ASN A 130 -5.35 5.50 15.90
C ASN A 130 -6.26 5.32 17.13
N GLY A 131 -5.79 5.78 18.30
CA GLY A 131 -6.58 5.81 19.53
C GLY A 131 -6.80 4.45 20.18
N ALA A 132 -7.88 4.32 20.97
CA ALA A 132 -8.19 3.14 21.78
C ALA A 132 -8.40 1.86 20.97
N ALA A 133 -8.78 1.96 19.69
CA ALA A 133 -8.94 0.80 18.81
C ALA A 133 -7.59 0.22 18.32
N SER A 134 -6.48 0.96 18.47
CA SER A 134 -5.19 0.52 17.95
C SER A 134 -4.69 -0.77 18.61
N LEU A 135 -4.87 -0.93 19.92
CA LEU A 135 -4.44 -2.16 20.60
C LEU A 135 -5.30 -3.35 20.23
N SER A 136 -6.63 -3.23 20.27
CA SER A 136 -7.53 -4.34 19.95
C SER A 136 -7.33 -4.84 18.51
N ILE A 137 -7.15 -3.91 17.57
CA ILE A 137 -6.82 -4.26 16.17
C ILE A 137 -5.42 -4.88 16.07
N SER A 138 -4.42 -4.34 16.77
CA SER A 138 -3.07 -4.91 16.77
C SER A 138 -3.04 -6.32 17.36
N ALA A 139 -3.81 -6.58 18.42
CA ALA A 139 -3.95 -7.90 19.04
C ALA A 139 -4.62 -8.90 18.09
N GLU A 140 -5.68 -8.49 17.40
CA GLU A 140 -6.34 -9.33 16.39
C GLU A 140 -5.37 -9.69 15.25
N LEU A 141 -4.66 -8.71 14.70
CA LEU A 141 -3.71 -8.90 13.61
C LEU A 141 -2.51 -9.76 14.04
N PHE A 142 -1.98 -9.52 15.23
CA PHE A 142 -0.90 -10.33 15.81
C PHE A 142 -1.33 -11.79 15.97
N SER A 143 -2.57 -12.02 16.40
CA SER A 143 -3.13 -13.36 16.62
C SER A 143 -3.27 -14.16 15.33
N LYS A 144 -3.53 -13.52 14.17
CA LYS A 144 -3.65 -14.22 12.88
C LYS A 144 -2.41 -15.04 12.53
N CYS A 145 -1.22 -14.61 12.97
CA CYS A 145 0.03 -15.32 12.74
C CYS A 145 0.51 -16.06 13.98
N ASN A 146 0.52 -15.42 15.15
CA ASN A 146 1.19 -15.96 16.34
C ASN A 146 0.31 -16.92 17.17
N ALA A 147 -1.00 -16.99 16.89
CA ALA A 147 -1.86 -18.08 17.38
C ALA A 147 -1.93 -19.27 16.38
N SER A 148 -1.26 -19.19 15.23
CA SER A 148 -1.31 -20.25 14.23
C SER A 148 -0.42 -21.42 14.65
N GLU A 149 -1.04 -22.56 14.95
CA GLU A 149 -0.32 -23.81 15.21
C GLU A 149 0.62 -24.17 14.06
N GLN A 150 0.17 -24.01 12.81
CA GLN A 150 0.97 -24.30 11.63
C GLN A 150 2.27 -23.48 11.59
N ILE A 151 2.18 -22.16 11.82
CA ILE A 151 3.34 -21.26 11.83
C ILE A 151 4.23 -21.60 13.02
N ASN A 152 3.64 -21.78 14.20
CA ASN A 152 4.38 -22.06 15.43
C ASN A 152 5.14 -23.38 15.35
N THR A 153 4.54 -24.45 14.82
CA THR A 153 5.23 -25.72 14.57
C THR A 153 6.33 -25.59 13.52
N LYS A 154 6.05 -24.92 12.40
CA LYS A 154 7.02 -24.78 11.29
C LYS A 154 8.29 -24.07 11.72
N PHE A 155 8.16 -23.03 12.55
CA PHE A 155 9.28 -22.18 12.97
C PHE A 155 9.73 -22.43 14.41
N ASN A 156 9.18 -23.46 15.07
CA ASN A 156 9.44 -23.78 16.48
C ASN A 156 9.26 -22.56 17.40
N LEU A 157 8.18 -21.81 17.20
CA LEU A 157 7.82 -20.66 18.01
C LEU A 157 6.99 -21.10 19.22
N PRO A 158 7.12 -20.42 20.37
CA PRO A 158 6.24 -20.64 21.51
C PRO A 158 4.76 -20.53 21.11
N PRO A 159 3.90 -21.49 21.47
CA PRO A 159 2.49 -21.49 21.05
C PRO A 159 1.66 -20.40 21.75
N ASP A 160 2.09 -19.94 22.93
CA ASP A 160 1.30 -19.07 23.80
C ASP A 160 1.66 -17.58 23.70
N GLN A 161 2.35 -17.14 22.63
CA GLN A 161 2.82 -15.74 22.53
C GLN A 161 1.69 -14.71 22.62
N VAL A 162 0.53 -15.00 22.02
CA VAL A 162 -0.65 -14.14 22.10
C VAL A 162 -1.15 -14.02 23.52
N LYS A 163 -1.29 -15.15 24.22
CA LYS A 163 -1.72 -15.19 25.62
C LYS A 163 -0.76 -14.41 26.51
N ILE A 164 0.54 -14.65 26.39
CA ILE A 164 1.58 -13.99 27.19
C ILE A 164 1.56 -12.47 26.96
N PHE A 165 1.40 -12.03 25.71
CA PHE A 165 1.30 -10.59 25.41
C PHE A 165 0.06 -9.96 26.05
N LEU A 166 -1.11 -10.56 25.87
CA LEU A 166 -2.38 -10.05 26.41
C LEU A 166 -2.40 -10.01 27.94
N GLU A 167 -1.72 -10.96 28.60
CA GLU A 167 -1.59 -11.03 30.06
C GLU A 167 -0.47 -10.14 30.63
N SER A 168 0.37 -9.55 29.76
CA SER A 168 1.43 -8.63 30.20
C SER A 168 0.87 -7.26 30.58
N TYR A 169 1.65 -6.48 31.34
CA TYR A 169 1.30 -5.08 31.63
C TYR A 169 1.05 -4.25 30.36
N HIS A 170 1.75 -4.54 29.25
CA HIS A 170 1.54 -3.84 27.98
C HIS A 170 0.21 -4.20 27.32
N GLY A 171 -0.21 -5.48 27.41
CA GLY A 171 -1.50 -5.92 26.89
C GLY A 171 -2.67 -5.38 27.70
N LEU A 172 -2.53 -5.36 29.03
CA LEU A 172 -3.56 -4.85 29.95
C LEU A 172 -3.68 -3.32 29.94
N ALA A 173 -2.61 -2.58 29.63
CA ALA A 173 -2.63 -1.11 29.68
C ALA A 173 -3.36 -0.44 28.49
N GLY A 174 -3.62 -1.16 27.40
CA GLY A 174 -4.37 -0.62 26.27
C GLY A 174 -5.73 -1.29 26.02
N SER A 175 -6.20 -2.13 26.95
CA SER A 175 -7.55 -2.72 26.95
C SER A 175 -8.59 -1.83 27.62
#